data_AF-A0A4Y7SFP5-F1
#
_entry.id   AF-A0A4Y7SFP5-F1
#
_cell.length_a   1.000
_cell.length_b   1.000
_cell.length_c   1.000
_cell.angle_alpha   90.00
_cell.angle_beta   90.00
_cell.angle_gamma   90.00
#
_symmetry.space_group_name_H-M   'P 1'
#
loop_
_entity.id
_entity.type
_entity.pdbx_description
1 polymer ?
#
loop_
_entity_poly.entity_id
_entity_poly.type
_entity_poly.pdbx_seq_one_letter_code
_entity_poly.pdbx_strand_id
1 'polypeptide(L)'
;MFFRSFGLLLLAAAAQASILTLKSPRFVVSDSIGTQLRAEPISLEHRTASPVKLGGRDTLKLTFQVVEKEDGKGVQPHQTFLRFYDEVTGEEGIQPIRVASNGKAKFDLNPSKPPLSLPPTPKTASGEVNPLQLTLLIGSPEHEPLSIRLFDLVLPPSQPAPVHPDEIKFHLQEELFHTFRPDQKVPNKFISLVFSGIALAPWVVLLGLWSQVAPAPTNLLSPFILPFILSLGAFETLLFTYWVKLKLFDVLLYGAGLGLVTIFTGRQALASISAQRKD
;
A
#
# COMPACT_ATOMS: atom_id res chain seq x y z
N MET A 1 39.73 -6.77 -62.40
CA MET A 1 38.91 -7.30 -61.29
C MET A 1 39.41 -8.71 -61.00
N PHE A 2 39.84 -9.15 -59.83
CA PHE A 2 39.98 -8.55 -58.50
C PHE A 2 41.10 -9.32 -57.79
N PHE A 3 41.78 -8.63 -56.87
CA PHE A 3 43.01 -9.02 -56.18
C PHE A 3 42.84 -10.20 -55.22
N ARG A 4 43.94 -10.94 -55.03
CA ARG A 4 44.18 -12.02 -54.06
C ARG A 4 43.81 -11.62 -52.62
N SER A 5 43.04 -12.46 -51.93
CA SER A 5 42.75 -12.36 -50.50
C SER A 5 43.87 -13.05 -49.70
N PHE A 6 44.70 -12.26 -49.01
CA PHE A 6 45.72 -12.74 -48.09
C PHE A 6 45.06 -13.00 -46.72
N GLY A 7 45.15 -14.22 -46.23
CA GLY A 7 44.67 -14.58 -44.89
C GLY A 7 45.57 -13.99 -43.81
N LEU A 8 44.98 -13.25 -42.88
CA LEU A 8 45.62 -12.78 -41.65
C LEU A 8 45.16 -13.70 -40.51
N LEU A 9 45.96 -14.72 -40.22
CA LEU A 9 45.88 -15.53 -39.02
C LEU A 9 46.47 -14.72 -37.87
N LEU A 10 45.61 -14.25 -36.97
CA LEU A 10 45.97 -13.59 -35.72
C LEU A 10 46.63 -14.63 -34.78
N LEU A 11 47.94 -14.48 -34.58
CA LEU A 11 48.72 -15.25 -33.62
C LEU A 11 48.34 -14.79 -32.21
N ALA A 12 47.44 -15.52 -31.55
CA ALA A 12 47.18 -15.33 -30.12
C ALA A 12 48.40 -15.84 -29.34
N ALA A 13 49.31 -14.94 -29.00
CA ALA A 13 50.34 -15.20 -28.01
C ALA A 13 49.63 -15.47 -26.67
N ALA A 14 49.61 -16.74 -26.26
CA ALA A 14 49.24 -17.12 -24.91
C ALA A 14 50.31 -16.54 -23.97
N ALA A 15 50.07 -15.32 -23.49
CA ALA A 15 50.81 -14.78 -22.37
C ALA A 15 50.60 -15.74 -21.20
N GLN A 16 51.66 -16.45 -20.80
CA GLN A 16 51.67 -17.15 -19.53
C GLN A 16 51.64 -16.07 -18.45
N ALA A 17 50.44 -15.75 -17.99
CA ALA A 17 50.24 -14.80 -16.93
C ALA A 17 50.64 -15.47 -15.62
N SER A 18 51.51 -14.82 -14.84
CA SER A 18 51.93 -15.38 -13.57
C SER A 18 50.79 -15.31 -12.54
N ILE A 19 50.72 -16.35 -11.70
CA ILE A 19 49.61 -16.53 -10.75
C ILE A 19 49.91 -15.71 -9.49
N LEU A 20 49.00 -14.80 -9.13
CA LEU A 20 49.06 -14.05 -7.87
C LEU A 20 48.46 -14.87 -6.72
N THR A 21 49.05 -14.74 -5.53
CA THR A 21 48.55 -15.34 -4.29
C THR A 21 48.64 -14.35 -3.14
N LEU A 22 47.90 -14.63 -2.06
CA LEU A 22 47.93 -13.81 -0.84
C LEU A 22 48.82 -14.48 0.21
N LYS A 23 49.79 -13.72 0.72
CA LYS A 23 50.61 -14.10 1.86
C LYS A 23 50.06 -13.44 3.13
N SER A 24 49.84 -14.25 4.16
CA SER A 24 49.38 -13.82 5.48
C SER A 24 48.15 -12.90 5.52
N PRO A 25 47.06 -13.21 4.79
CA PRO A 25 45.82 -12.45 4.94
C PRO A 25 45.27 -12.67 6.36
N ARG A 26 44.93 -11.59 7.06
CA ARG A 26 44.37 -11.62 8.41
C ARG A 26 43.39 -10.50 8.60
N PHE A 27 42.31 -10.77 9.33
CA PHE A 27 41.39 -9.74 9.81
C PHE A 27 41.50 -9.58 11.32
N VAL A 28 41.31 -8.36 11.79
CA VAL A 28 41.29 -8.00 13.21
C VAL A 28 40.10 -7.10 13.46
N VAL A 29 39.22 -7.49 14.36
CA VAL A 29 38.14 -6.66 14.91
C VAL A 29 38.64 -6.07 16.22
N SER A 30 38.68 -4.74 16.31
CA SER A 30 39.10 -4.00 17.52
C SER A 30 37.96 -3.13 18.02
N ASP A 31 37.76 -3.06 19.32
CA ASP A 31 36.84 -2.09 19.94
C ASP A 31 37.40 -0.66 19.81
N SER A 32 36.57 0.34 20.08
CA SER A 32 36.87 1.78 20.15
C SER A 32 38.05 2.16 21.06
N ILE A 33 38.39 1.33 22.04
CA ILE A 33 39.55 1.51 22.95
C ILE A 33 40.83 0.87 22.38
N GLY A 34 40.74 0.17 21.25
CA GLY A 34 41.86 -0.51 20.58
C GLY A 34 42.11 -1.95 21.06
N THR A 35 41.31 -2.44 21.99
CA THR A 35 41.33 -3.84 22.45
C THR A 35 40.88 -4.76 21.30
N GLN A 36 41.67 -5.80 21.01
CA GLN A 36 41.36 -6.77 19.96
C GLN A 36 40.28 -7.74 20.45
N LEU A 37 39.12 -7.72 19.80
CA LEU A 37 37.98 -8.60 20.11
C LEU A 37 38.12 -9.94 19.39
N ARG A 38 38.58 -9.92 18.14
CA ARG A 38 38.75 -11.12 17.31
C ARG A 38 39.86 -10.90 16.30
N ALA A 39 40.81 -11.82 16.21
CA ALA A 39 41.88 -11.78 15.22
C ALA A 39 42.10 -13.19 14.67
N GLU A 40 41.92 -13.38 13.38
CA GLU A 40 42.08 -14.69 12.74
C GLU A 40 42.83 -14.55 11.40
N PRO A 41 43.75 -15.49 11.09
CA PRO A 41 44.29 -15.62 9.75
C PRO A 41 43.17 -16.11 8.81
N ILE A 42 43.15 -15.59 7.58
CA ILE A 42 42.18 -15.99 6.56
C ILE A 42 42.79 -17.14 5.77
N SER A 43 42.16 -18.31 5.84
CA SER A 43 42.53 -19.45 5.00
C SER A 43 41.89 -19.29 3.62
N LEU A 44 42.66 -19.46 2.55
CA LEU A 44 42.17 -19.34 1.18
C LEU A 44 41.30 -20.52 0.74
N GLU A 45 41.44 -21.67 1.40
CA GLU A 45 40.75 -22.93 1.05
C GLU A 45 39.59 -23.27 2.00
N HIS A 46 39.64 -22.77 3.24
CA HIS A 46 38.68 -23.12 4.29
C HIS A 46 37.97 -21.87 4.79
N ARG A 47 36.64 -21.84 4.64
CA ARG A 47 35.79 -20.72 5.08
C ARG A 47 35.76 -20.65 6.61
N THR A 48 35.84 -19.44 7.16
CA THR A 48 35.57 -19.20 8.58
C THR A 48 34.13 -19.62 8.92
N ALA A 49 33.97 -20.52 9.90
CA ALA A 49 32.68 -21.13 10.23
C ALA A 49 31.64 -20.15 10.79
N SER A 50 32.06 -19.03 11.40
CA SER A 50 31.16 -18.03 11.98
C SER A 50 31.36 -16.64 11.36
N PRO A 51 30.27 -15.95 10.95
CA PRO A 51 30.35 -14.64 10.33
C PRO A 51 30.96 -13.60 11.29
N VAL A 52 31.73 -12.68 10.72
CA VAL A 52 32.37 -11.59 11.47
C VAL A 52 31.29 -10.53 11.73
N LYS A 53 30.92 -10.34 13.00
CA LYS A 53 29.94 -9.34 13.42
C LYS A 53 30.66 -8.09 13.92
N LEU A 54 30.27 -6.92 13.41
CA LEU A 54 30.76 -5.63 13.86
C LEU A 54 29.71 -4.92 14.71
N GLY A 55 30.11 -4.43 15.88
CA GLY A 55 29.34 -3.47 16.67
C GLY A 55 29.47 -2.05 16.11
N GLY A 56 28.58 -1.14 16.56
CA GLY A 56 28.53 0.25 16.08
C GLY A 56 29.82 1.06 16.29
N ARG A 57 30.67 0.65 17.23
CA ARG A 57 31.92 1.34 17.61
C ARG A 57 33.19 0.53 17.31
N ASP A 58 33.04 -0.67 16.74
CA ASP A 58 34.15 -1.56 16.45
C ASP A 58 34.85 -1.14 15.15
N THR A 59 36.09 -1.55 14.94
CA THR A 59 36.84 -1.29 13.71
C THR A 59 37.34 -2.60 13.13
N LEU A 60 37.09 -2.82 11.84
CA LEU A 60 37.58 -3.98 11.10
C LEU A 60 38.83 -3.60 10.34
N LYS A 61 39.95 -4.23 10.70
CA LYS A 61 41.24 -4.07 10.01
C LYS A 61 41.56 -5.33 9.24
N LEU A 62 41.71 -5.19 7.93
CA LEU A 62 42.15 -6.26 7.03
C LEU A 62 43.57 -5.95 6.59
N THR A 63 44.47 -6.92 6.73
CA THR A 63 45.86 -6.80 6.23
C THR A 63 46.22 -8.04 5.43
N PHE A 64 46.85 -7.84 4.29
CA PHE A 64 47.34 -8.91 3.42
C PHE A 64 48.57 -8.43 2.66
N GLN A 65 49.34 -9.37 2.12
CA GLN A 65 50.43 -9.09 1.20
C GLN A 65 50.19 -9.86 -0.10
N VAL A 66 50.18 -9.15 -1.23
CA VAL A 66 50.08 -9.76 -2.56
C VAL A 66 51.47 -10.20 -3.00
N VAL A 67 51.61 -11.48 -3.32
CA VAL A 67 52.86 -12.10 -3.76
C VAL A 67 52.64 -12.94 -5.01
N GLU A 68 53.66 -13.04 -5.84
CA GLU A 68 53.67 -13.95 -6.97
C GLU A 68 53.94 -15.38 -6.48
N LYS A 69 53.21 -16.38 -7.01
CA LYS A 69 53.27 -17.77 -6.54
C LYS A 69 54.63 -18.43 -6.81
N GLU A 70 55.31 -18.02 -7.87
CA GLU A 70 56.56 -18.63 -8.34
C GLU A 70 57.78 -18.07 -7.61
N ASP A 71 57.90 -16.74 -7.49
CA ASP A 71 59.07 -16.07 -6.91
C ASP A 71 58.87 -15.60 -5.46
N GLY A 72 57.64 -15.60 -4.94
CA GLY A 72 57.31 -15.09 -3.60
C GLY A 72 57.59 -13.58 -3.42
N LYS A 73 57.90 -12.88 -4.51
CA LYS A 73 58.19 -11.44 -4.55
C LYS A 73 56.89 -10.67 -4.36
N GLY A 74 56.97 -9.59 -3.58
CA GLY A 74 55.85 -8.68 -3.38
C GLY A 74 55.58 -7.89 -4.66
N VAL A 75 54.38 -8.01 -5.20
CA VAL A 75 53.95 -7.31 -6.41
C VAL A 75 52.95 -6.23 -6.03
N GLN A 76 53.02 -5.07 -6.69
CA GLN A 76 52.01 -4.03 -6.58
C GLN A 76 51.03 -4.16 -7.76
N PRO A 77 49.79 -4.63 -7.54
CA PRO A 77 48.82 -4.75 -8.61
C PRO A 77 48.32 -3.38 -9.08
N HIS A 78 47.83 -3.31 -10.31
CA HIS A 78 47.23 -2.10 -10.88
C HIS A 78 45.85 -1.82 -10.28
N GLN A 79 45.06 -2.88 -10.04
CA GLN A 79 43.73 -2.80 -9.47
C GLN A 79 43.64 -3.70 -8.24
N THR A 80 43.13 -3.16 -7.14
CA THR A 80 42.84 -3.92 -5.91
C THR A 80 41.59 -3.35 -5.28
N PHE A 81 40.54 -4.15 -5.28
CA PHE A 81 39.23 -3.76 -4.80
C PHE A 81 38.70 -4.76 -3.79
N LEU A 82 38.04 -4.25 -2.76
CA LEU A 82 37.25 -5.05 -1.85
C LEU A 82 35.78 -4.91 -2.25
N ARG A 83 35.17 -6.01 -2.63
CA ARG A 83 33.75 -6.09 -2.95
C ARG A 83 32.99 -6.58 -1.73
N PHE A 84 32.00 -5.80 -1.32
CA PHE A 84 30.97 -6.17 -0.36
C PHE A 84 29.72 -6.50 -1.16
N TYR A 85 29.25 -7.74 -1.11
CA TYR A 85 28.14 -8.19 -1.94
C TYR A 85 27.01 -8.74 -1.08
N ASP A 86 25.80 -8.27 -1.36
CA ASP A 86 24.58 -8.84 -0.83
C ASP A 86 23.94 -9.79 -1.86
N GLU A 87 23.79 -11.06 -1.47
CA GLU A 87 23.14 -12.07 -2.32
C GLU A 87 21.62 -11.90 -2.44
N VAL A 88 20.98 -11.26 -1.46
CA VAL A 88 19.51 -11.15 -1.40
C VAL A 88 19.02 -9.97 -2.22
N THR A 89 19.58 -8.78 -1.99
CA THR A 89 19.21 -7.56 -2.73
C THR A 89 19.95 -7.43 -4.06
N GLY A 90 21.09 -8.12 -4.21
CA GLY A 90 22.00 -7.96 -5.34
C GLY A 90 22.83 -6.68 -5.30
N GLU A 91 22.75 -5.89 -4.22
CA GLU A 91 23.54 -4.68 -4.04
C GLU A 91 25.03 -5.02 -3.84
N GLU A 92 25.90 -4.21 -4.44
CA GLU A 92 27.33 -4.33 -4.27
C GLU A 92 28.00 -3.00 -3.92
N GLY A 93 28.95 -3.09 -3.01
CA GLY A 93 29.83 -2.00 -2.64
C GLY A 93 31.26 -2.31 -2.99
N ILE A 94 31.92 -1.43 -3.73
CA ILE A 94 33.32 -1.61 -4.11
C ILE A 94 34.16 -0.56 -3.42
N GLN A 95 35.19 -1.01 -2.70
CA GLN A 95 36.13 -0.14 -2.01
C GLN A 95 37.54 -0.35 -2.56
N PRO A 96 38.17 0.68 -3.16
CA PRO A 96 39.56 0.59 -3.59
C PRO A 96 40.50 0.49 -2.39
N ILE A 97 41.49 -0.39 -2.48
CA ILE A 97 42.55 -0.56 -1.48
C ILE A 97 43.88 -0.13 -2.09
N ARG A 98 44.63 0.69 -1.36
CA ARG A 98 46.01 1.02 -1.73
C ARG A 98 46.96 -0.09 -1.31
N VAL A 99 47.71 -0.61 -2.28
CA VAL A 99 48.79 -1.59 -2.07
C VAL A 99 50.12 -0.87 -2.18
N ALA A 100 51.03 -1.08 -1.23
CA ALA A 100 52.37 -0.53 -1.27
C ALA A 100 53.25 -1.27 -2.30
N SER A 101 54.39 -0.68 -2.67
CA SER A 101 55.35 -1.27 -3.62
C SER A 101 55.89 -2.64 -3.19
N ASN A 102 55.82 -2.97 -1.90
CA ASN A 102 56.19 -4.28 -1.35
C ASN A 102 55.04 -5.31 -1.33
N GLY A 103 53.92 -4.99 -1.97
CA GLY A 103 52.71 -5.82 -2.02
C GLY A 103 51.86 -5.79 -0.75
N LYS A 104 52.24 -5.07 0.31
CA LYS A 104 51.46 -5.01 1.56
C LYS A 104 50.29 -4.05 1.42
N ALA A 105 49.13 -4.47 1.89
CA ALA A 105 47.90 -3.69 1.90
C ALA A 105 47.29 -3.67 3.29
N LYS A 106 46.66 -2.55 3.63
CA LYS A 106 45.88 -2.37 4.86
C LYS A 106 44.57 -1.69 4.51
N PHE A 107 43.48 -2.27 4.99
CA PHE A 107 42.15 -1.70 4.92
C PHE A 107 41.59 -1.58 6.34
N ASP A 108 40.90 -0.47 6.61
CA ASP A 108 40.29 -0.17 7.90
C ASP A 108 38.86 0.29 7.64
N LEU A 109 37.90 -0.40 8.23
CA LEU A 109 36.48 -0.09 8.14
C LEU A 109 35.96 0.28 9.53
N ASN A 110 35.50 1.51 9.64
CA ASN A 110 34.82 2.02 10.82
C ASN A 110 33.31 2.19 10.51
N PRO A 111 32.41 1.41 11.13
CA PRO A 111 30.97 1.48 10.92
C PRO A 111 30.35 2.77 11.48
N SER A 112 31.02 3.52 12.37
CA SER A 112 30.55 4.85 12.79
C SER A 112 30.70 5.91 11.68
N LYS A 113 31.58 5.67 10.71
CA LYS A 113 31.81 6.54 9.54
C LYS A 113 31.92 5.65 8.29
N PRO A 114 30.83 4.96 7.90
CA PRO A 114 30.89 4.02 6.80
C PRO A 114 31.13 4.78 5.49
N PRO A 115 31.90 4.22 4.55
CA PRO A 115 32.00 4.79 3.22
C PRO A 115 30.64 4.72 2.50
N LEU A 116 30.34 5.72 1.68
CA LEU A 116 29.06 5.84 0.96
C LEU A 116 28.78 4.66 0.01
N SER A 117 29.83 3.97 -0.44
CA SER A 117 29.74 2.81 -1.32
C SER A 117 29.42 1.51 -0.61
N LEU A 118 29.29 1.49 0.73
CA LEU A 118 29.05 0.26 1.48
C LEU A 118 27.54 -0.05 1.54
N PRO A 119 27.08 -1.21 1.02
CA PRO A 119 25.69 -1.61 1.14
C PRO A 119 25.34 -1.97 2.60
N PRO A 120 24.08 -1.74 3.02
CA PRO A 120 23.61 -2.15 4.34
C PRO A 120 23.55 -3.67 4.45
N THR A 121 23.55 -4.19 5.68
CA THR A 121 23.26 -5.61 5.89
C THR A 121 21.77 -5.88 5.70
N PRO A 122 21.37 -6.72 4.74
CA PRO A 122 19.96 -7.00 4.48
C PRO A 122 19.32 -7.68 5.69
N LYS A 123 18.08 -7.28 5.95
CA LYS A 123 17.19 -7.98 6.87
C LYS A 123 16.11 -8.62 6.03
N THR A 124 15.91 -9.93 6.18
CA THR A 124 14.77 -10.61 5.57
C THR A 124 13.47 -10.10 6.21
N ALA A 125 12.33 -10.24 5.52
CA ALA A 125 11.01 -9.90 6.05
C ALA A 125 10.68 -10.59 7.40
N SER A 126 11.34 -11.71 7.70
CA SER A 126 11.29 -12.45 8.97
C SER A 126 12.15 -11.85 10.10
N GLY A 127 12.92 -10.80 9.84
CA GLY A 127 13.82 -10.15 10.80
C GLY A 127 15.20 -10.80 10.93
N GLU A 128 15.50 -11.84 10.15
CA GLU A 128 16.80 -12.52 10.15
C GLU A 128 17.85 -11.71 9.35
N VAL A 129 19.08 -11.68 9.85
CA VAL A 129 20.17 -10.85 9.30
C VAL A 129 21.05 -11.72 8.41
N ASN A 130 21.07 -11.45 7.10
CA ASN A 130 21.96 -12.17 6.18
C ASN A 130 23.32 -11.46 6.07
N PRO A 131 24.44 -12.17 6.20
CA PRO A 131 25.77 -11.57 6.16
C PRO A 131 26.16 -11.17 4.72
N LEU A 132 26.87 -10.05 4.57
CA LEU A 132 27.48 -9.65 3.31
C LEU A 132 28.69 -10.53 2.98
N GLN A 133 28.88 -10.81 1.71
CA GLN A 133 30.05 -11.54 1.23
C GLN A 133 31.19 -10.57 0.91
N LEU A 134 32.32 -10.77 1.56
CA LEU A 134 33.48 -9.92 1.37
C LEU A 134 34.48 -10.63 0.45
N THR A 135 34.68 -10.08 -0.75
CA THR A 135 35.52 -10.66 -1.80
C THR A 135 36.63 -9.68 -2.19
N LEU A 136 37.86 -10.17 -2.25
CA LEU A 136 39.00 -9.42 -2.75
C LEU A 136 39.16 -9.67 -4.24
N LEU A 137 39.20 -8.58 -5.02
CA LEU A 137 39.43 -8.58 -6.46
C LEU A 137 40.76 -7.91 -6.75
N ILE A 138 41.67 -8.62 -7.42
CA ILE A 138 42.98 -8.11 -7.82
C ILE A 138 43.14 -8.29 -9.33
N GLY A 139 43.55 -7.23 -10.00
CA GLY A 139 43.83 -7.22 -11.43
C GLY A 139 45.17 -6.55 -11.75
N SER A 140 45.95 -7.17 -12.62
CA SER A 140 47.15 -6.59 -13.22
C SER A 140 47.25 -7.05 -14.67
N PRO A 141 47.73 -6.23 -15.62
CA PRO A 141 47.83 -6.62 -17.03
C PRO A 141 48.71 -7.85 -17.28
N GLU A 142 49.72 -8.07 -16.43
CA GLU A 142 50.72 -9.12 -16.59
C GLU A 142 50.39 -10.41 -15.83
N HIS A 143 49.33 -10.41 -15.02
CA HIS A 143 49.00 -11.50 -14.08
C HIS A 143 47.56 -11.96 -14.26
N GLU A 144 47.25 -13.19 -13.86
CA GLU A 144 45.87 -13.68 -13.90
C GLU A 144 44.98 -12.90 -12.89
N PRO A 145 43.72 -12.58 -13.26
CA PRO A 145 42.79 -11.90 -12.36
C PRO A 145 42.44 -12.81 -11.19
N LEU A 146 42.61 -12.28 -9.97
CA LEU A 146 42.42 -13.04 -8.74
C LEU A 146 41.15 -12.57 -8.03
N SER A 147 40.19 -13.47 -7.86
CA SER A 147 38.95 -13.26 -7.12
C SER A 147 38.88 -14.25 -5.96
N ILE A 148 39.01 -13.74 -4.73
CA ILE A 148 39.02 -14.57 -3.52
C ILE A 148 37.94 -14.06 -2.57
N ARG A 149 36.99 -14.93 -2.22
CA ARG A 149 36.06 -14.66 -1.12
C ARG A 149 36.77 -14.85 0.21
N LEU A 150 36.80 -13.82 1.04
CA LEU A 150 37.53 -13.79 2.30
C LEU A 150 36.67 -14.34 3.46
N PHE A 151 35.57 -13.67 3.79
CA PHE A 151 34.67 -14.08 4.88
C PHE A 151 33.31 -13.39 4.75
N ASP A 152 32.37 -13.80 5.60
CA ASP A 152 31.03 -13.28 5.68
C ASP A 152 30.95 -12.22 6.80
N LEU A 153 30.42 -11.03 6.50
CA LEU A 153 30.45 -9.82 7.34
C LEU A 153 29.03 -9.35 7.70
N VAL A 154 28.78 -9.11 8.98
CA VAL A 154 27.55 -8.50 9.49
C VAL A 154 27.87 -7.12 10.03
N LEU A 155 27.25 -6.09 9.44
CA LEU A 155 27.39 -4.71 9.88
C LEU A 155 26.30 -4.35 10.90
N PRO A 156 26.57 -3.39 11.81
CA PRO A 156 25.54 -2.85 12.67
C PRO A 156 24.50 -2.06 11.85
N PRO A 157 23.28 -1.86 12.38
CA PRO A 157 22.24 -1.11 11.66
C PRO A 157 22.70 0.31 11.36
N SER A 158 22.71 0.69 10.08
CA SER A 158 23.03 2.04 9.61
C SER A 158 21.76 2.89 9.50
N GLN A 159 21.96 4.20 9.29
CA GLN A 159 20.86 5.08 8.87
C GLN A 159 20.33 4.61 7.51
N PRO A 160 19.04 4.84 7.22
CA PRO A 160 18.46 4.51 5.93
C PRO A 160 19.21 5.25 4.82
N ALA A 161 19.31 4.62 3.65
CA ALA A 161 19.90 5.25 2.48
C ALA A 161 19.17 6.57 2.17
N PRO A 162 19.88 7.63 1.74
CA PRO A 162 19.24 8.85 1.29
C PRO A 162 18.30 8.54 0.13
N VAL A 163 17.00 8.64 0.37
CA VAL A 163 15.95 8.45 -0.64
C VAL A 163 16.01 9.62 -1.61
N HIS A 164 16.09 9.33 -2.91
CA HIS A 164 16.09 10.38 -3.92
C HIS A 164 14.70 11.04 -3.95
N PRO A 165 14.56 12.38 -3.99
CA PRO A 165 13.25 13.04 -3.94
C PRO A 165 12.29 12.60 -5.05
N ASP A 166 12.83 12.20 -6.21
CA ASP A 166 12.04 11.70 -7.33
C ASP A 166 11.72 10.19 -7.28
N GLU A 167 12.30 9.42 -6.36
CA GLU A 167 12.08 7.97 -6.24
C GLU A 167 10.59 7.65 -6.04
N ILE A 168 9.89 8.50 -5.28
CA ILE A 168 8.46 8.38 -4.97
C ILE A 168 7.59 8.38 -6.25
N LYS A 169 8.04 9.02 -7.34
CA LYS A 169 7.27 9.12 -8.59
C LYS A 169 7.22 7.81 -9.38
N PHE A 170 8.15 6.89 -9.14
CA PHE A 170 8.29 5.66 -9.93
C PHE A 170 7.72 4.43 -9.22
N HIS A 171 7.14 4.61 -8.03
CA HIS A 171 6.50 3.55 -7.28
C HIS A 171 5.02 3.41 -7.66
N LEU A 172 4.52 2.18 -7.70
CA LEU A 172 3.09 1.93 -7.78
C LEU A 172 2.42 2.47 -6.52
N GLN A 173 1.48 3.41 -6.69
CA GLN A 173 0.72 3.95 -5.56
C GLN A 173 -0.36 2.96 -5.12
N GLU A 174 -0.67 2.99 -3.82
CA GLU A 174 -1.76 2.19 -3.27
C GLU A 174 -3.11 2.62 -3.86
N GLU A 175 -4.01 1.65 -4.03
CA GLU A 175 -5.36 1.91 -4.54
C GLU A 175 -6.20 2.66 -3.48
N LEU A 176 -6.83 3.76 -3.90
CA LEU A 176 -7.67 4.57 -3.03
C LEU A 176 -9.13 4.12 -3.11
N PHE A 177 -9.69 3.69 -1.98
CA PHE A 177 -11.11 3.30 -1.88
C PHE A 177 -11.97 4.44 -1.33
N HIS A 178 -13.05 4.78 -2.05
CA HIS A 178 -14.02 5.74 -1.54
C HIS A 178 -14.85 5.13 -0.41
N THR A 179 -14.81 5.75 0.78
CA THR A 179 -15.63 5.32 1.92
C THR A 179 -16.96 6.06 1.90
N PHE A 180 -18.04 5.34 1.59
CA PHE A 180 -19.40 5.88 1.65
C PHE A 180 -19.85 6.14 3.09
N ARG A 181 -20.78 7.09 3.26
CA ARG A 181 -21.42 7.31 4.55
C ARG A 181 -22.24 6.07 4.94
N PRO A 182 -22.21 5.65 6.21
CA PRO A 182 -23.04 4.54 6.67
C PRO A 182 -24.52 4.91 6.59
N ASP A 183 -25.35 3.92 6.34
CA ASP A 183 -26.80 4.09 6.32
C ASP A 183 -27.32 4.57 7.68
N GLN A 184 -28.32 5.44 7.66
CA GLN A 184 -28.96 5.92 8.88
C GLN A 184 -29.70 4.77 9.58
N LYS A 185 -29.48 4.62 10.89
CA LYS A 185 -30.12 3.58 11.69
C LYS A 185 -31.62 3.88 11.84
N VAL A 186 -32.46 3.02 11.25
CA VAL A 186 -33.93 3.07 11.42
C VAL A 186 -34.38 2.39 12.72
N PRO A 187 -35.48 2.85 13.35
CA PRO A 187 -36.02 2.24 14.56
C PRO A 187 -36.63 0.84 14.31
N ASN A 188 -36.84 0.08 15.39
CA ASN A 188 -37.45 -1.24 15.31
C ASN A 188 -38.90 -1.16 14.78
N LYS A 189 -39.22 -1.96 13.77
CA LYS A 189 -40.55 -2.05 13.14
C LYS A 189 -41.67 -2.31 14.14
N PHE A 190 -41.42 -3.11 15.18
CA PHE A 190 -42.43 -3.42 16.20
C PHE A 190 -42.83 -2.17 17.00
N ILE A 191 -41.83 -1.37 17.41
CA ILE A 191 -42.07 -0.13 18.15
C ILE A 191 -42.85 0.86 17.27
N SER A 192 -42.43 1.03 16.01
CA SER A 192 -43.14 1.89 15.06
C SER A 192 -44.61 1.46 14.88
N LEU A 193 -44.88 0.15 14.78
CA LEU A 193 -46.24 -0.38 14.63
C LEU A 193 -47.12 -0.10 15.85
N VAL A 194 -46.60 -0.27 17.06
CA VAL A 194 -47.32 0.05 18.31
C VAL A 194 -47.72 1.52 18.34
N PHE A 195 -46.79 2.43 18.04
CA PHE A 195 -47.09 3.87 18.03
C PHE A 195 -48.04 4.28 16.90
N SER A 196 -47.97 3.65 15.73
CA SER A 196 -48.97 3.84 14.67
C SER A 196 -50.37 3.39 15.13
N GLY A 197 -50.46 2.28 15.87
CA GLY A 197 -51.72 1.83 16.47
C GLY A 197 -52.27 2.82 17.49
N ILE A 198 -51.41 3.36 18.37
CA ILE A 198 -51.78 4.40 19.34
C ILE A 198 -52.28 5.67 18.62
N ALA A 199 -51.63 6.09 17.53
CA ALA A 199 -52.07 7.24 16.74
C ALA A 199 -53.45 7.04 16.08
N LEU A 200 -53.80 5.80 15.73
CA LEU A 200 -55.11 5.46 15.16
C LEU A 200 -56.21 5.22 16.22
N ALA A 201 -55.84 4.95 17.48
CA ALA A 201 -56.78 4.61 18.54
C ALA A 201 -57.89 5.67 18.78
N PRO A 202 -57.62 7.00 18.78
CA PRO A 202 -58.66 8.01 18.94
C PRO A 202 -59.75 7.95 17.87
N TRP A 203 -59.38 7.60 16.63
CA TRP A 203 -60.34 7.45 15.53
C TRP A 203 -61.27 6.26 15.75
N VAL A 204 -60.74 5.13 16.23
CA VAL A 204 -61.54 3.93 16.55
C VAL A 204 -62.52 4.23 17.69
N VAL A 205 -62.05 4.92 18.75
CA VAL A 205 -62.90 5.34 19.86
C VAL A 205 -63.99 6.29 19.37
N LEU A 206 -63.66 7.28 18.54
CA LEU A 206 -64.61 8.22 17.95
C LEU A 206 -65.71 7.48 17.16
N LEU A 207 -65.34 6.56 16.28
CA LEU A 207 -66.30 5.77 15.50
C LEU A 207 -67.17 4.88 16.39
N GLY A 208 -66.61 4.30 17.45
CA GLY A 208 -67.35 3.50 18.43
C GLY A 208 -68.40 4.31 19.19
N LEU A 209 -68.04 5.49 19.68
CA LEU A 209 -68.98 6.40 20.34
C LEU A 209 -70.03 6.93 19.35
N TRP A 210 -69.61 7.25 18.13
CA TRP A 210 -70.51 7.75 17.09
C TRP A 210 -71.57 6.71 16.73
N SER A 211 -71.22 5.42 16.68
CA SER A 211 -72.20 4.33 16.48
C SER A 211 -73.25 4.21 17.59
N GLN A 212 -72.99 4.71 18.80
CA GLN A 212 -73.92 4.61 19.93
C GLN A 212 -74.81 5.85 20.06
N VAL A 213 -74.29 7.03 19.71
CA VAL A 213 -74.94 8.32 19.98
C VAL A 213 -75.54 8.96 18.72
N ALA A 214 -75.01 8.65 17.53
CA ALA A 214 -75.40 9.37 16.32
C ALA A 214 -76.75 8.92 15.76
N PRO A 215 -77.62 9.88 15.38
CA PRO A 215 -78.81 9.55 14.62
C PRO A 215 -78.43 8.98 13.25
N ALA A 216 -79.13 7.92 12.84
CA ALA A 216 -78.93 7.33 11.52
C ALA A 216 -79.24 8.38 10.43
N PRO A 217 -78.39 8.49 9.38
CA PRO A 217 -78.58 9.50 8.38
C PRO A 217 -79.67 9.08 7.39
N THR A 218 -80.89 9.61 7.57
CA THR A 218 -82.11 9.14 6.91
C THR A 218 -82.21 9.49 5.42
N ASN A 219 -81.51 10.54 4.97
CA ASN A 219 -81.66 11.12 3.63
C ASN A 219 -80.41 11.01 2.73
N LEU A 220 -79.44 10.15 3.06
CA LEU A 220 -78.19 10.03 2.27
C LEU A 220 -78.43 9.59 0.81
N LEU A 221 -79.45 8.77 0.59
CA LEU A 221 -79.79 8.26 -0.74
C LEU A 221 -80.72 9.18 -1.54
N SER A 222 -80.93 10.42 -1.08
CA SER A 222 -81.68 11.40 -1.86
C SER A 222 -80.95 11.71 -3.17
N PRO A 223 -81.66 11.76 -4.33
CA PRO A 223 -81.07 12.03 -5.63
C PRO A 223 -80.25 13.33 -5.71
N PHE A 224 -80.54 14.29 -4.82
CA PHE A 224 -79.84 15.57 -4.77
C PHE A 224 -78.64 15.59 -3.80
N ILE A 225 -78.60 14.71 -2.80
CA ILE A 225 -77.58 14.69 -1.74
C ILE A 225 -76.48 13.67 -2.06
N LEU A 226 -76.85 12.50 -2.58
CA LEU A 226 -75.94 11.44 -2.99
C LEU A 226 -74.82 11.92 -3.94
N PRO A 227 -75.09 12.65 -5.05
CA PRO A 227 -74.02 13.08 -5.95
C PRO A 227 -73.04 14.05 -5.28
N PHE A 228 -73.49 14.84 -4.31
CA PHE A 228 -72.61 15.72 -3.53
C PHE A 228 -71.69 14.91 -2.61
N ILE A 229 -72.21 13.91 -1.88
CA ILE A 229 -71.39 13.02 -1.03
C ILE A 229 -70.38 12.24 -1.87
N LEU A 230 -70.79 11.74 -3.05
CA LEU A 230 -69.90 11.04 -3.97
C LEU A 230 -68.77 11.98 -4.44
N SER A 231 -69.08 13.23 -4.78
CA SER A 231 -68.05 14.21 -5.16
C SER A 231 -67.06 14.51 -4.03
N LEU A 232 -67.50 14.54 -2.77
CA LEU A 232 -66.59 14.67 -1.61
C LEU A 232 -65.71 13.42 -1.44
N GLY A 233 -66.27 12.22 -1.56
CA GLY A 233 -65.48 10.97 -1.52
C GLY A 233 -64.49 10.86 -2.68
N ALA A 234 -64.84 11.40 -3.85
CA ALA A 234 -63.97 11.46 -5.00
C ALA A 234 -62.81 12.47 -4.78
N PHE A 235 -63.04 13.58 -4.07
CA PHE A 235 -61.97 14.47 -3.61
C PHE A 235 -61.00 13.77 -2.64
N GLU A 236 -61.51 13.03 -1.67
CA GLU A 236 -60.68 12.28 -0.72
C GLU A 236 -59.84 11.21 -1.45
N THR A 237 -60.45 10.52 -2.41
CA THR A 237 -59.76 9.53 -3.26
C THR A 237 -58.68 10.19 -4.12
N LEU A 238 -58.94 11.39 -4.66
CA LEU A 238 -57.96 12.17 -5.42
C LEU A 238 -56.76 12.55 -4.53
N LEU A 239 -57.00 12.99 -3.30
CA LEU A 239 -55.94 13.32 -2.34
C LEU A 239 -55.13 12.08 -1.92
N PHE A 240 -55.79 10.94 -1.70
CA PHE A 240 -55.10 9.68 -1.42
C PHE A 240 -54.22 9.24 -2.61
N THR A 241 -54.75 9.31 -3.83
CA THR A 241 -53.98 8.94 -5.03
C THR A 241 -52.84 9.92 -5.33
N TYR A 242 -52.99 11.20 -4.98
CA TYR A 242 -51.89 12.17 -4.94
C TYR A 242 -50.76 11.73 -4.03
N TRP A 243 -51.08 11.36 -2.79
CA TRP A 243 -50.09 10.92 -1.82
C TRP A 243 -49.31 9.68 -2.29
N VAL A 244 -49.97 8.76 -3.03
CA VAL A 244 -49.33 7.53 -3.51
C VAL A 244 -48.52 7.72 -4.80
N LYS A 245 -49.07 8.44 -5.80
CA LYS A 245 -48.51 8.37 -7.18
C LYS A 245 -48.72 9.58 -8.10
N LEU A 246 -49.70 10.45 -7.90
CA LEU A 246 -49.96 11.56 -8.86
C LEU A 246 -48.95 12.71 -8.69
N LYS A 247 -48.69 13.43 -9.78
CA LYS A 247 -47.94 14.70 -9.74
C LYS A 247 -48.86 15.87 -9.43
N LEU A 248 -48.28 16.98 -8.96
CA LEU A 248 -49.03 18.17 -8.55
C LEU A 248 -49.96 18.71 -9.64
N PHE A 249 -49.51 18.81 -10.88
CA PHE A 249 -50.32 19.36 -11.98
C PHE A 249 -51.52 18.46 -12.35
N ASP A 250 -51.35 17.13 -12.24
CA ASP A 250 -52.44 16.18 -12.51
C ASP A 250 -53.55 16.34 -11.48
N VAL A 251 -53.18 16.48 -10.19
CA VAL A 251 -54.12 16.72 -9.10
C VAL A 251 -54.82 18.07 -9.25
N LEU A 252 -54.08 19.10 -9.68
CA LEU A 252 -54.66 20.42 -9.89
C LEU A 252 -55.68 20.38 -11.05
N LEU A 253 -55.37 19.67 -12.14
CA LEU A 253 -56.27 19.51 -13.28
C LEU A 253 -57.53 18.70 -12.91
N TYR A 254 -57.35 17.52 -12.30
CA TYR A 254 -58.46 16.67 -11.87
C TYR A 254 -59.28 17.35 -10.76
N GLY A 255 -58.61 18.02 -9.83
CA GLY A 255 -59.23 18.77 -8.75
C GLY A 255 -60.02 19.99 -9.25
N ALA A 256 -59.55 20.68 -10.29
CA ALA A 256 -60.30 21.76 -10.92
C ALA A 256 -61.58 21.24 -11.59
N GLY A 257 -61.49 20.15 -12.37
CA GLY A 257 -62.67 19.53 -13.00
C GLY A 257 -63.68 19.02 -11.97
N LEU A 258 -63.19 18.31 -10.95
CA LEU A 258 -64.00 17.74 -9.87
C LEU A 258 -64.58 18.83 -8.96
N GLY A 259 -63.85 19.94 -8.77
CA GLY A 259 -64.31 21.14 -8.06
C GLY A 259 -65.52 21.78 -8.72
N LEU A 260 -65.53 21.92 -10.05
CA LEU A 260 -66.70 22.43 -10.77
C LEU A 260 -67.93 21.54 -10.52
N VAL A 261 -67.78 20.22 -10.65
CA VAL A 261 -68.87 19.26 -10.39
C VAL A 261 -69.38 19.39 -8.95
N THR A 262 -68.48 19.49 -7.98
CA THR A 262 -68.81 19.61 -6.55
C THR A 262 -69.56 20.90 -6.22
N ILE A 263 -69.26 22.02 -6.92
CA ILE A 263 -69.99 23.28 -6.75
C ILE A 263 -71.46 23.12 -7.17
N PHE A 264 -71.71 22.49 -8.33
CA PHE A 264 -73.08 22.30 -8.83
C PHE A 264 -73.87 21.31 -7.96
N THR A 265 -73.30 20.14 -7.65
CA THR A 265 -73.96 19.14 -6.80
C THR A 265 -74.16 19.64 -5.38
N GLY A 266 -73.20 20.39 -4.83
CA GLY A 266 -73.29 21.00 -3.51
C GLY A 266 -74.37 22.07 -3.42
N ARG A 267 -74.47 22.95 -4.42
CA ARG A 267 -75.55 23.96 -4.48
C ARG A 267 -76.92 23.29 -4.48
N GLN A 268 -77.10 22.22 -5.26
CA GLN A 268 -78.36 21.50 -5.35
C GLN A 268 -78.70 20.73 -4.06
N ALA A 269 -77.71 20.07 -3.45
CA ALA A 269 -77.88 19.37 -2.18
C ALA A 269 -78.26 20.34 -1.05
N LEU A 270 -77.53 21.44 -0.90
CA LEU A 270 -77.80 22.45 0.14
C LEU A 270 -79.16 23.14 -0.07
N ALA A 271 -79.54 23.44 -1.32
CA ALA A 271 -80.84 24.00 -1.63
C ALA A 271 -81.98 23.03 -1.25
N SER A 272 -81.83 21.72 -1.54
CA SER A 272 -82.82 20.71 -1.17
C SER A 272 -82.99 20.56 0.34
N ILE A 273 -81.90 20.60 1.10
CA ILE A 273 -81.91 20.55 2.57
C ILE A 273 -82.56 21.83 3.13
N SER A 274 -82.31 22.99 2.52
CA SER A 274 -82.92 24.25 2.95
C SER A 274 -84.42 24.31 2.70
N ALA A 275 -84.91 23.70 1.61
CA ALA A 275 -86.34 23.60 1.31
C ALA A 275 -87.05 22.68 2.31
N GLN A 276 -86.46 21.51 2.60
CA GLN A 276 -86.97 20.56 3.60
C GLN A 276 -87.02 21.10 5.05
N ARG A 277 -86.32 22.21 5.35
CA ARG A 277 -86.35 22.86 6.66
C ARG A 277 -87.38 24.00 6.75
N LYS A 278 -87.85 24.51 5.62
CA LYS A 278 -88.82 25.62 5.56
C LYS A 278 -90.26 25.11 5.53
N ASP A 279 -90.45 23.90 5.03
CA ASP A 279 -91.65 23.09 5.22
C ASP A 279 -91.67 22.46 6.62
#